data_AF-A0AA96UJE1-F1
#
_entry.id   AF-A0AA96UJE1-F1
#
_cell.length_a   1.000
_cell.length_b   1.000
_cell.length_c   1.000
_cell.angle_alpha   90.00
_cell.angle_beta   90.00
_cell.angle_gamma   90.00
#
_symmetry.space_group_name_H-M   'P 1'
#
loop_
_entity.id
_entity.type
_entity.pdbx_description
1 polymer ?
#
loop_
_entity_poly.entity_id
_entity_poly.type
_entity_poly.pdbx_seq_one_letter_code
_entity_poly.pdbx_strand_id
1 'polypeptide(L)'
;MNDALRQRTWEIAEQLSRAGGGGEARLTTIADGFRIELSIIRPDGPDDPPAVLAALALGDRWGHSYSPAFRNNGVAREIVWSEVHHPAPPHG
;
A
#
# COMPACT_ATOMS: atom_id res chain seq x y z
N MET A 1 -10.48 -15.70 -15.13
CA MET A 1 -10.18 -14.30 -15.51
C MET A 1 -9.94 -13.44 -14.26
N ASN A 2 -9.05 -13.89 -13.38
CA ASN A 2 -8.70 -13.17 -12.13
C ASN A 2 -7.23 -13.36 -11.70
N ASP A 3 -6.51 -14.32 -12.31
CA ASP A 3 -5.10 -14.58 -12.01
C ASP A 3 -4.16 -13.42 -12.37
N ALA A 4 -4.38 -12.75 -13.51
CA ALA A 4 -3.54 -11.63 -13.92
C ALA A 4 -3.67 -10.42 -12.97
N LEU A 5 -4.89 -10.13 -12.51
CA LEU A 5 -5.11 -9.06 -11.53
C LEU A 5 -4.53 -9.45 -10.17
N ARG A 6 -4.70 -10.71 -9.75
CA ARG A 6 -4.11 -11.22 -8.51
C ARG A 6 -2.59 -11.18 -8.55
N GLN A 7 -1.99 -11.52 -9.68
CA GLN A 7 -0.54 -11.48 -9.89
C GLN A 7 -0.02 -10.05 -9.87
N ARG A 8 -0.67 -9.12 -10.59
CA ARG A 8 -0.35 -7.69 -10.53
C ARG A 8 -0.47 -7.13 -9.10
N THR A 9 -1.52 -7.51 -8.39
CA THR A 9 -1.73 -7.08 -6.99
C THR A 9 -0.63 -7.62 -6.08
N TRP A 10 -0.21 -8.86 -6.29
CA TRP A 10 0.90 -9.47 -5.56
C TRP A 10 2.23 -8.77 -5.83
N GLU A 11 2.55 -8.47 -7.10
CA GLU A 11 3.76 -7.72 -7.47
C GLU A 11 3.77 -6.31 -6.84
N ILE A 12 2.63 -5.65 -6.81
CA ILE A 12 2.46 -4.34 -6.15
C ILE A 12 2.68 -4.46 -4.65
N ALA A 13 2.15 -5.50 -4.00
CA ALA A 13 2.37 -5.77 -2.58
C ALA A 13 3.86 -6.03 -2.27
N GLU A 14 4.56 -6.79 -3.11
CA GLU A 14 5.99 -7.03 -2.95
C GLU A 14 6.83 -5.76 -3.12
N GLN A 15 6.52 -4.93 -4.13
CA GLN A 15 7.20 -3.66 -4.33
C GLN A 15 6.95 -2.69 -3.16
N LEU A 16 5.71 -2.63 -2.67
CA LEU A 16 5.35 -1.85 -1.49
C LEU A 16 6.08 -2.32 -0.23
N SER A 17 6.10 -3.63 0.02
CA SER A 17 6.81 -4.19 1.18
C SER A 17 8.31 -3.89 1.14
N ARG A 18 8.95 -4.02 -0.03
CA ARG A 18 10.36 -3.63 -0.22
C ARG A 18 10.57 -2.14 0.01
N ALA A 19 9.69 -1.29 -0.53
CA ALA A 19 9.77 0.16 -0.38
C ALA A 19 9.53 0.62 1.06
N GLY A 20 8.70 -0.09 1.83
CA GLY A 20 8.46 0.18 3.25
C GLY A 20 9.46 -0.45 4.21
N GLY A 21 10.61 -0.93 3.71
CA GLY A 21 11.67 -1.51 4.56
C GLY A 21 11.31 -2.87 5.16
N GLY A 22 10.46 -3.65 4.48
CA GLY A 22 10.02 -4.97 4.95
C GLY A 22 8.78 -4.93 5.84
N GLY A 23 8.00 -3.84 5.81
CA GLY A 23 6.70 -3.78 6.48
C GLY A 23 5.74 -4.87 5.99
N GLU A 24 4.89 -5.35 6.89
CA GLU A 24 3.84 -6.32 6.55
C GLU A 24 2.80 -5.67 5.62
N ALA A 25 2.83 -6.09 4.35
CA ALA A 25 1.80 -5.75 3.38
C ALA A 25 0.61 -6.70 3.55
N ARG A 26 -0.55 -6.14 3.85
CA ARG A 26 -1.82 -6.85 3.94
C ARG A 26 -2.60 -6.66 2.65
N LEU A 27 -2.98 -7.77 2.02
CA LEU A 27 -3.79 -7.77 0.81
C LEU A 27 -5.23 -8.12 1.17
N THR A 28 -6.15 -7.24 0.79
CA THR A 28 -7.59 -7.36 1.07
C THR A 28 -8.36 -7.29 -0.25
N THR A 29 -9.24 -8.25 -0.50
CA THR A 29 -10.17 -8.21 -1.64
C THR A 29 -11.26 -7.16 -1.38
N ILE A 30 -11.48 -6.27 -2.36
CA ILE A 30 -12.55 -5.27 -2.34
C ILE A 30 -13.53 -5.55 -3.49
N ALA A 31 -14.72 -4.95 -3.44
CA ALA A 31 -15.76 -5.19 -4.45
C ALA A 31 -15.31 -4.88 -5.89
N ASP A 32 -14.36 -3.94 -6.05
CA ASP A 32 -13.91 -3.43 -7.34
C ASP A 32 -12.47 -3.87 -7.70
N GLY A 33 -11.91 -4.85 -6.98
CA GLY A 33 -10.55 -5.35 -7.19
C GLY A 33 -9.85 -5.73 -5.90
N PHE A 34 -8.64 -5.20 -5.68
CA PHE A 34 -7.84 -5.49 -4.51
C PHE A 34 -7.28 -4.23 -3.86
N ARG A 35 -7.11 -4.27 -2.55
CA ARG A 35 -6.46 -3.23 -1.76
C ARG A 35 -5.23 -3.82 -1.07
N ILE A 36 -4.09 -3.20 -1.28
CA ILE A 36 -2.85 -3.49 -0.56
C ILE A 36 -2.70 -2.42 0.53
N GLU A 37 -2.58 -2.83 1.78
CA GLU A 37 -2.34 -1.95 2.93
C GLU A 37 -1.00 -2.30 3.56
N LEU A 38 -0.09 -1.34 3.63
CA LEU A 38 1.22 -1.49 4.23
C LEU A 38 1.24 -0.73 5.56
N SER A 39 1.40 -1.46 6.66
CA SER A 39 1.67 -0.86 7.97
C SER A 39 3.17 -0.75 8.16
N ILE A 40 3.66 0.48 8.21
CA ILE A 40 5.07 0.81 8.45
C ILE A 40 5.18 1.28 9.89
N ILE A 41 5.99 0.58 10.66
CA ILE A 41 6.32 0.94 12.04
C ILE A 41 7.70 1.60 11.98
N ARG A 42 7.77 2.91 12.22
CA ARG A 42 9.04 3.65 12.21
C ARG A 42 9.44 4.03 13.65
N PRO A 43 10.47 3.40 14.21
CA PRO A 43 11.03 3.81 15.49
C PRO A 43 11.86 5.11 15.37
N ASP A 44 12.45 5.41 14.21
CA ASP A 44 13.45 6.49 14.06
C ASP A 44 12.98 7.75 13.26
N GLY A 45 11.67 7.97 13.16
CA GLY A 45 11.14 9.14 12.45
C GLY A 45 11.20 9.06 10.92
N PRO A 46 10.73 10.10 10.21
CA PRO A 46 10.38 10.01 8.79
C PRO A 46 11.59 10.26 7.88
N ASP A 47 12.47 9.28 7.72
CA ASP A 47 13.48 9.33 6.66
C ASP A 47 12.90 8.73 5.37
N ASP A 48 12.46 9.64 4.51
CA ASP A 48 11.89 9.48 3.17
C ASP A 48 10.60 8.61 3.00
N PRO A 49 9.72 8.92 2.03
CA PRO A 49 8.43 8.24 1.81
C PRO A 49 8.43 7.26 0.60
N PRO A 50 9.43 6.38 0.39
CA PRO A 50 9.49 5.53 -0.80
C PRO A 50 8.28 4.59 -0.90
N ALA A 51 7.72 4.15 0.23
CA ALA A 51 6.49 3.36 0.24
C ALA A 51 5.24 4.15 -0.17
N VAL A 52 5.15 5.42 0.20
CA VAL A 52 4.02 6.30 -0.21
C VAL A 52 4.11 6.59 -1.71
N LEU A 53 5.32 6.90 -2.20
CA LEU A 53 5.56 7.12 -3.62
C LEU A 53 5.31 5.84 -4.44
N ALA A 54 5.71 4.67 -3.92
CA ALA A 54 5.38 3.40 -4.53
C ALA A 54 3.86 3.15 -4.58
N ALA A 55 3.12 3.43 -3.49
CA ALA A 55 1.66 3.28 -3.47
C ALA A 55 0.97 4.19 -4.48
N LEU A 56 1.44 5.45 -4.59
CA LEU A 56 0.99 6.42 -5.57
C LEU A 56 1.29 5.97 -7.01
N ALA A 57 2.45 5.38 -7.26
CA ALA A 57 2.87 4.96 -8.60
C ALA A 57 2.23 3.65 -9.07
N LEU A 58 1.79 2.79 -8.14
CA LEU A 58 1.37 1.42 -8.44
C LEU A 58 -0.16 1.20 -8.44
N GLY A 59 -0.91 2.02 -7.70
CA GLY A 59 -2.37 1.90 -7.56
C GLY A 59 -3.16 2.78 -8.51
N ASP A 60 -4.42 2.41 -8.74
CA ASP A 60 -5.42 3.27 -9.36
C ASP A 60 -5.88 4.35 -8.36
N ARG A 61 -6.04 3.93 -7.10
CA ARG A 61 -6.27 4.80 -5.95
C ARG A 61 -5.23 4.51 -4.88
N TRP A 62 -4.92 5.51 -4.08
CA TRP A 62 -3.99 5.36 -2.96
C TRP A 62 -4.41 6.26 -1.80
N GLY A 63 -3.92 5.95 -0.61
CA GLY A 63 -4.03 6.83 0.53
C GLY A 63 -2.95 6.59 1.55
N HIS A 64 -2.77 7.59 2.41
CA HIS A 64 -1.73 7.62 3.43
C HIS A 64 -2.32 8.15 4.74
N SER A 65 -1.95 7.51 5.83
CA SER A 65 -2.32 7.90 7.18
C SER A 65 -1.10 7.81 8.06
N TYR A 66 -0.62 8.96 8.50
CA TYR A 66 0.49 9.08 9.42
C TYR A 66 0.00 9.35 10.84
N SER A 67 0.43 8.52 11.78
CA SER A 67 0.21 8.66 13.22
C SER A 67 1.54 8.92 13.91
N PRO A 68 1.76 10.14 14.44
CA PRO A 68 3.03 10.51 15.07
C PRO A 68 3.30 9.72 16.36
N ALA A 69 4.57 9.45 16.62
CA ALA A 69 5.08 8.70 17.78
C ALA A 69 4.59 9.22 19.14
N PHE A 70 4.38 10.54 19.24
CA PHE A 70 3.91 11.21 20.47
C PHE A 70 2.54 10.68 20.96
N ARG A 71 1.73 10.10 20.06
CA ARG A 71 0.42 9.53 20.39
C ARG A 71 0.41 8.01 20.52
N ASN A 72 1.53 7.32 20.27
CA ASN A 72 1.57 5.87 20.09
C ASN A 72 2.80 5.21 20.76
N ASN A 73 2.93 5.38 22.09
CA ASN A 73 3.99 4.78 22.91
C ASN A 73 5.44 5.03 22.41
N GLY A 74 5.69 6.16 21.74
CA GLY A 74 7.00 6.50 21.20
C GLY A 74 7.33 5.90 19.84
N VAL A 75 6.36 5.27 19.16
CA VAL A 75 6.56 4.64 17.85
C VAL A 75 5.68 5.30 16.80
N ALA A 76 6.27 5.89 15.78
CA ALA A 76 5.51 6.47 14.67
C ALA A 76 4.93 5.32 13.82
N ARG A 77 3.64 5.43 13.51
CA ARG A 77 2.96 4.46 12.65
C ARG A 77 2.51 5.15 11.40
N GLU A 78 2.88 4.60 10.26
CA GLU A 78 2.46 5.05 8.96
C GLU A 78 1.69 3.92 8.29
N ILE A 79 0.51 4.22 7.79
CA ILE A 79 -0.33 3.28 7.05
C ILE A 79 -0.45 3.85 5.65
N VAL A 80 0.06 3.11 4.68
CA VAL A 80 -0.09 3.42 3.26
C VAL A 80 -1.01 2.36 2.66
N TRP A 81 -1.91 2.75 1.78
CA TRP A 81 -2.70 1.79 1.05
C TRP A 81 -2.81 2.17 -0.42
N SER A 82 -2.99 1.15 -1.25
CA SER A 82 -3.07 1.24 -2.70
C SER A 82 -4.17 0.29 -3.18
N GLU A 83 -5.11 0.80 -3.95
CA GLU A 83 -6.23 0.05 -4.53
C GLU A 83 -5.96 -0.19 -6.02
N VAL A 84 -6.01 -1.45 -6.40
CA VAL A 84 -5.85 -1.93 -7.76
C VAL A 84 -7.22 -2.39 -8.23
N HIS A 85 -7.83 -1.56 -9.06
CA HIS A 85 -9.14 -1.83 -9.62
C HIS A 85 -9.03 -2.76 -10.83
N HIS A 86 -10.09 -3.50 -11.14
CA HIS A 86 -10.17 -4.15 -12.44
C HIS A 86 -10.03 -3.06 -13.51
N PRO A 87 -9.25 -3.26 -14.59
CA PRO A 87 -9.27 -2.34 -15.71
C PRO A 87 -10.74 -2.24 -16.16
N ALA A 88 -11.30 -1.03 -16.08
CA ALA A 88 -12.67 -0.80 -16.52
C ALA A 88 -12.81 -1.37 -17.94
N PRO A 89 -13.88 -2.12 -18.25
CA PRO A 89 -14.10 -2.53 -19.62
C PRO A 89 -14.04 -1.26 -20.49
N PRO A 90 -13.29 -1.25 -21.60
CA PRO A 90 -13.24 -0.09 -22.46
C PRO A 90 -14.69 0.27 -22.79
N HIS A 91 -15.11 1.49 -22.45
CA HIS A 91 -16.36 2.04 -22.95
C HIS A 91 -16.28 1.95 -24.48
N GLY A 92 -17.12 1.08 -25.05
CA GLY A 92 -17.22 0.87 -26.50
C GLY A 92 -17.81 2.07 -27.21
#